data_AF-A0A964IXI7-F1
#
_entry.id   AF-A0A964IXI7-F1
#
_cell.length_a   1.000
_cell.length_b   1.000
_cell.length_c   1.000
_cell.angle_alpha   90.00
_cell.angle_beta   90.00
_cell.angle_gamma   90.00
#
_symmetry.space_group_name_H-M   'P 1'
#
loop_
_entity.id
_entity.type
_entity.pdbx_description
1 polymer ?
#
loop_
_entity_poly.entity_id
_entity_poly.type
_entity_poly.pdbx_seq_one_letter_code
_entity_poly.pdbx_strand_id
1 'polypeptide(L)' 'MSFCTSGVLTVGRATTIAHESVITYLRRQDFIAEFTADIADPAEKQATITNFYKLLADSGFNVQS' A
#
# COMPACT_ATOMS: atom_id res chain seq x y z
N MET A 1 34.60 -17.58 18.91
CA MET A 1 34.22 -16.24 18.41
C MET A 1 32.94 -16.41 17.61
N SER A 2 31.81 -15.92 18.13
CA SER A 2 30.51 -16.00 17.45
C SER A 2 30.47 -14.91 16.39
N PHE A 3 30.30 -15.30 15.12
CA PHE A 3 30.13 -14.38 14.02
C PHE A 3 28.75 -13.75 14.10
N CYS A 4 28.67 -12.54 14.66
CA CYS A 4 27.58 -11.62 14.36
C CYS A 4 27.75 -11.16 12.91
N THR A 5 27.38 -12.02 11.96
CA THR A 5 27.12 -11.56 10.60
C THR A 5 25.87 -10.72 10.68
N SER A 6 26.05 -9.41 10.79
CA SER A 6 25.00 -8.46 10.45
C SER A 6 24.66 -8.74 9.00
N GLY A 7 23.66 -9.60 8.80
CA GLY A 7 22.92 -9.71 7.56
C GLY A 7 22.26 -8.36 7.34
N VAL A 8 23.03 -7.40 6.85
CA VAL A 8 22.53 -6.18 6.26
C VAL A 8 21.76 -6.68 5.05
N LEU A 9 20.50 -7.04 5.29
CA LEU A 9 19.50 -7.23 4.25
C LEU A 9 19.73 -6.10 3.29
N THR A 10 20.08 -6.45 2.06
CA THR A 10 20.40 -5.54 0.98
C THR A 10 19.28 -4.51 0.95
N VAL A 11 19.49 -3.35 1.58
CA VAL A 11 18.40 -2.50 2.12
C VAL A 11 17.44 -2.08 1.00
N GLY A 12 17.95 -1.98 -0.23
CA GLY A 12 17.15 -1.80 -1.43
C GLY A 12 16.18 -2.96 -1.72
N ARG A 13 16.63 -4.22 -1.76
CA ARG A 13 15.81 -5.36 -2.23
C ARG A 13 14.67 -5.71 -1.30
N ALA A 14 14.90 -5.70 0.02
CA ALA A 14 13.86 -5.98 1.00
C ALA A 14 12.79 -4.86 1.00
N THR A 15 13.22 -3.60 0.87
CA THR A 15 12.32 -2.46 0.76
C THR A 15 11.51 -2.50 -0.54
N THR A 16 12.13 -2.87 -1.67
CA THR A 16 11.42 -3.08 -2.94
C THR A 16 10.38 -4.19 -2.84
N ILE A 17 10.71 -5.34 -2.24
CA ILE A 17 9.77 -6.46 -2.08
C ILE A 17 8.60 -6.06 -1.16
N ALA A 18 8.87 -5.34 -0.08
CA ALA A 18 7.83 -4.84 0.81
C ALA A 18 6.91 -3.84 0.08
N HIS A 19 7.51 -2.94 -0.70
CA HIS A 19 6.78 -1.97 -1.52
C HIS A 19 5.88 -2.66 -2.57
N GLU A 20 6.39 -3.64 -3.30
CA GLU A 20 5.62 -4.42 -4.27
C GLU A 20 4.49 -5.23 -3.60
N SER A 21 4.74 -5.80 -2.42
CA SER A 21 3.74 -6.54 -1.65
C SER A 21 2.58 -5.65 -1.21
N VAL A 22 2.89 -4.44 -0.74
CA VAL A 22 1.90 -3.43 -0.36
C VAL A 22 1.11 -2.99 -1.59
N ILE A 23 1.76 -2.67 -2.72
CA ILE A 23 1.07 -2.29 -3.96
C ILE A 23 0.13 -3.41 -4.43
N THR A 24 0.59 -4.66 -4.39
CA THR A 24 -0.19 -5.82 -4.81
C THR A 24 -1.44 -5.97 -3.95
N TYR A 25 -1.30 -5.77 -2.64
CA TYR A 25 -2.42 -5.78 -1.71
C TYR A 25 -3.41 -4.65 -1.98
N LEU A 26 -2.91 -3.42 -2.19
CA LEU A 26 -3.74 -2.23 -2.44
C LEU A 26 -4.44 -2.24 -3.81
N ARG A 27 -3.90 -2.99 -4.78
CA ARG A 27 -4.50 -3.19 -6.11
C ARG A 27 -5.59 -4.27 -6.14
N ARG A 28 -5.83 -4.99 -5.03
CA ARG A 28 -6.91 -5.98 -4.98
C ARG A 28 -8.26 -5.29 -5.21
N GLN A 29 -9.08 -5.89 -6.07
CA GLN A 29 -10.41 -5.37 -6.40
C GLN A 29 -11.32 -5.32 -5.17
N ASP A 30 -11.13 -6.24 -4.23
CA ASP A 30 -11.88 -6.32 -2.97
C ASP A 30 -11.39 -5.34 -1.91
N PHE A 31 -10.17 -4.80 -2.04
CA PHE A 31 -9.59 -3.91 -1.03
C PHE A 31 -10.45 -2.67 -0.84
N ILE A 32 -10.94 -2.07 -1.93
CA ILE A 32 -11.81 -0.88 -1.84
C ILE A 32 -13.13 -1.23 -1.15
N ALA A 33 -13.68 -2.42 -1.40
CA ALA A 33 -14.91 -2.87 -0.76
C ALA A 33 -14.72 -3.07 0.75
N GLU A 34 -13.59 -3.67 1.17
CA GLU A 34 -13.22 -3.84 2.58
C GLU A 34 -12.90 -2.48 3.24
N PHE A 35 -12.11 -1.63 2.59
CA PHE A 35 -11.70 -0.30 3.07
C PHE A 35 -12.87 0.65 3.32
N THR A 36 -13.97 0.43 2.60
CA THR A 36 -15.17 1.26 2.69
C THR A 36 -16.39 0.52 3.24
N ALA A 37 -16.19 -0.65 3.85
CA ALA A 37 -17.26 -1.48 4.40
C ALA A 37 -18.03 -0.77 5.52
N ASP A 38 -17.33 0.02 6.34
CA ASP A 38 -17.91 0.76 7.48
C ASP A 38 -18.53 2.11 7.08
N ILE A 39 -18.47 2.49 5.79
CA ILE A 39 -19.01 3.77 5.31
C ILE A 39 -20.37 3.54 4.65
N ALA A 40 -21.43 3.98 5.33
CA ALA A 40 -22.81 3.83 4.87
C ALA A 40 -23.22 4.87 3.81
N ASP A 41 -22.66 6.08 3.87
CA ASP A 41 -22.99 7.14 2.92
C ASP A 41 -22.21 6.98 1.60
N PRO A 42 -22.89 6.83 0.45
CA PRO A 42 -22.22 6.65 -0.84
C PRO A 42 -21.37 7.87 -1.26
N ALA A 43 -21.72 9.09 -0.83
CA ALA A 43 -20.93 10.28 -1.17
C ALA A 43 -19.62 10.32 -0.37
N GLU A 44 -19.68 10.06 0.95
CA GLU A 44 -18.50 9.91 1.81
C GLU A 44 -17.61 8.74 1.36
N LYS A 45 -18.21 7.63 0.92
CA LYS A 45 -17.52 6.46 0.37
C LYS A 45 -16.68 6.84 -0.86
N GLN A 46 -17.28 7.54 -1.81
CA GLN A 46 -16.59 7.98 -3.02
C GLN A 46 -15.48 9.01 -2.72
N ALA A 47 -15.73 9.93 -1.79
CA ALA A 47 -14.73 10.91 -1.34
C ALA A 47 -13.53 10.22 -0.68
N THR A 48 -13.78 9.23 0.16
CA THR A 48 -12.75 8.45 0.86
C THR A 48 -11.89 7.64 -0.11
N ILE A 49 -12.50 6.98 -1.09
CA ILE A 49 -11.78 6.26 -2.16
C ILE A 49 -10.90 7.23 -2.96
N THR A 50 -11.45 8.37 -3.34
CA THR A 50 -10.72 9.39 -4.11
C THR A 50 -9.53 9.94 -3.32
N ASN A 51 -9.72 10.21 -2.03
CA ASN A 51 -8.66 10.71 -1.16
C ASN A 51 -7.58 9.65 -0.95
N PHE A 52 -7.95 8.38 -0.82
CA PHE A 52 -7.02 7.26 -0.72
C PHE A 52 -6.11 7.16 -1.95
N TYR A 53 -6.67 7.23 -3.16
CA TYR A 53 -5.87 7.21 -4.39
C TYR A 53 -4.98 8.44 -4.55
N LYS A 54 -5.44 9.62 -4.09
CA LYS A 54 -4.59 10.83 -4.05
C LYS A 54 -3.42 10.66 -3.09
N LEU A 55 -3.65 10.16 -1.88
CA LEU A 55 -2.59 9.90 -0.90
C LEU A 55 -1.58 8.87 -1.41
N LEU A 56 -2.05 7.85 -2.12
CA LEU A 56 -1.18 6.89 -2.82
C LEU A 56 -0.30 7.58 -3.87
N ALA A 57 -0.89 8.41 -4.73
CA ALA A 57 -0.14 9.15 -5.73
C ALA A 57 0.89 10.12 -5.10
N ASP A 58 0.49 10.86 -4.07
CA ASP A 58 1.35 11.82 -3.36
C ASP A 58 2.50 11.14 -2.61
N SER A 59 2.28 9.92 -2.11
CA SER A 59 3.33 9.12 -1.46
C SER A 59 4.28 8.43 -2.44
N GLY A 60 4.14 8.70 -3.74
CA GLY A 60 5.01 8.18 -4.80
C GLY A 60 4.62 6.78 -5.28
N PHE A 61 3.50 6.24 -4.81
CA PHE A 61 2.93 5.01 -5.35
C PHE A 61 2.15 5.37 -6.61
N ASN A 62 2.82 5.26 -7.76
CA ASN A 62 2.22 5.51 -9.06
C ASN A 62 1.23 4.38 -9.41
N VAL A 63 0.03 4.44 -8.82
CA VAL A 63 -1.09 3.57 -9.15
C VAL A 63 -1.71 4.12 -10.43
N GLN A 64 -1.07 3.86 -11.57
CA GLN A 64 -1.69 4.15 -12.87
C GLN A 64 -2.96 3.31 -13.00
N SER A 65 -4.08 4.04 -12.99
CA SER A 65 -5.41 3.63 -13.43
C SER A 65 -5.41 3.16 -14.88
#